data_AF-A0A2D6XI95-F1
#
_entry.id   AF-A0A2D6XI95-F1
#
_cell.length_a   1.000
_cell.length_b   1.000
_cell.length_c   1.000
_cell.angle_alpha   90.00
_cell.angle_beta   90.00
_cell.angle_gamma   90.00
#
_symmetry.space_group_name_H-M   'P 1'
#
loop_
_entity.id
_entity.type
_entity.pdbx_description
1 polymer ?
#
loop_
_entity_poly.entity_id
_entity_poly.type
_entity_poly.pdbx_seq_one_letter_code
_entity_poly.pdbx_strand_id
1 'polypeptide(L)'
;MPSYTTVPKVLDLYPRVGSMSSVTSSNIAFYIDQAENEVNGYLANNYTLPFSSTPPLVETISTEYSLIKILERFFTQGVNSENKWVSERKEYVKNFLNQINSGTVALYTNSLDLIAYQGDDTIYSNTMNYNPTFTMLDETLQQIDPDRLDDELDVLETEGYNPYY
;
A
#
# COMPACT_ATOMS: atom_id res chain seq x y z
N MET A 1 9.99 -16.48 9.72
CA MET A 1 9.99 -17.49 8.64
C MET A 1 9.56 -16.74 7.39
N PRO A 2 10.43 -16.67 6.39
CA PRO A 2 10.12 -15.90 5.20
C PRO A 2 9.02 -16.57 4.40
N SER A 3 8.07 -15.76 3.94
CA SER A 3 6.83 -16.19 3.30
C SER A 3 6.86 -15.95 1.79
N TYR A 4 7.74 -15.08 1.29
CA TYR A 4 7.71 -14.64 -0.11
C TYR A 4 8.88 -15.16 -0.92
N THR A 5 10.08 -15.19 -0.34
CA THR A 5 11.30 -15.64 -1.00
C THR A 5 12.04 -16.72 -0.21
N THR A 6 13.02 -17.34 -0.87
CA THR A 6 13.80 -18.44 -0.31
C THR A 6 15.27 -18.30 -0.72
N VAL A 7 16.16 -18.96 0.03
CA VAL A 7 17.60 -18.96 -0.28
C VAL A 7 17.90 -19.40 -1.71
N PRO A 8 17.29 -20.49 -2.26
CA PRO A 8 17.50 -20.86 -3.66
C PRO A 8 17.13 -19.75 -4.65
N LYS A 9 15.97 -19.09 -4.49
CA LYS A 9 15.53 -18.00 -5.39
C LYS A 9 16.53 -16.84 -5.43
N VAL A 10 17.10 -16.47 -4.28
CA VAL A 10 18.12 -15.42 -4.19
C VAL A 10 19.42 -15.85 -4.88
N LEU A 11 19.83 -17.11 -4.69
CA LEU A 11 21.02 -17.66 -5.34
C LEU A 11 20.84 -17.81 -6.86
N ASP A 12 19.65 -18.15 -7.33
CA ASP A 12 19.33 -18.22 -8.76
C ASP A 12 19.37 -16.83 -9.41
N LEU A 13 18.90 -15.79 -8.69
CA LEU A 13 18.95 -14.41 -9.16
C LEU A 13 20.39 -13.89 -9.29
N TYR A 14 21.28 -14.28 -8.36
CA TYR A 14 22.68 -13.88 -8.40
C TYR A 14 23.63 -14.99 -7.94
N PRO A 15 24.00 -15.93 -8.85
CA PRO A 15 24.79 -17.12 -8.50
C PRO A 15 26.16 -16.82 -7.89
N ARG A 16 26.72 -15.64 -8.17
CA ARG A 16 28.01 -15.21 -7.62
C ARG A 16 27.98 -15.09 -6.09
N VAL A 17 26.84 -14.74 -5.47
CA VAL A 17 26.71 -14.72 -4.00
C VAL A 17 26.87 -16.13 -3.42
N GLY A 18 26.37 -17.16 -4.11
CA GLY A 18 26.54 -18.56 -3.69
C GLY A 18 27.95 -19.12 -3.85
N SER A 19 28.78 -18.47 -4.68
CA SER A 19 30.18 -18.86 -4.89
C SER A 19 31.14 -18.29 -3.83
N MET A 20 30.66 -17.39 -2.96
CA MET A 20 31.47 -16.78 -1.91
C MET A 20 31.46 -17.67 -0.66
N SER A 21 32.64 -18.19 -0.29
CA SER A 21 32.80 -19.08 0.87
C SER A 21 32.46 -18.43 2.22
N SER A 22 32.38 -17.10 2.28
CA SER A 22 31.99 -16.33 3.46
C SER A 22 30.47 -16.13 3.59
N VAL A 23 29.68 -16.47 2.57
CA VAL A 23 28.22 -16.39 2.60
C VAL A 23 27.66 -17.78 2.92
N THR A 24 27.15 -17.97 4.13
CA THR A 24 26.41 -19.20 4.46
C THR A 24 24.92 -19.02 4.17
N SER A 25 24.20 -20.12 3.93
CA SER A 25 22.75 -20.11 3.73
C SER A 25 21.99 -19.51 4.92
N SER A 26 22.53 -19.60 6.14
CA SER A 26 21.93 -18.97 7.33
C SER A 26 22.10 -17.45 7.32
N ASN A 27 23.21 -16.92 6.79
CA ASN A 27 23.36 -15.47 6.59
C ASN A 27 22.35 -14.96 5.55
N ILE A 28 22.16 -15.69 4.45
CA ILE A 28 21.17 -15.33 3.43
C ILE A 28 19.76 -15.33 4.02
N ALA A 29 19.39 -16.38 4.76
CA ALA A 29 18.08 -16.47 5.41
C ALA A 29 17.82 -15.29 6.37
N PHE A 30 18.82 -14.88 7.13
CA PHE A 30 18.70 -13.72 8.02
C PHE A 30 18.41 -12.41 7.26
N TYR A 31 19.07 -12.18 6.13
CA TYR A 31 18.81 -10.98 5.32
C TYR A 31 17.48 -11.04 4.57
N ILE A 32 17.05 -12.25 4.19
CA ILE A 32 15.71 -12.47 3.67
C ILE A 32 14.66 -12.07 4.72
N ASP A 33 14.80 -12.54 5.96
CA ASP A 33 13.88 -12.18 7.05
C ASP A 33 13.83 -10.66 7.27
N GLN A 34 14.96 -9.96 7.24
CA GLN A 34 15.00 -8.50 7.35
C GLN A 34 14.28 -7.82 6.18
N ALA A 35 14.60 -8.22 4.95
CA ALA A 35 14.00 -7.65 3.76
C ALA A 35 12.48 -7.84 3.72
N GLU A 36 12.00 -9.03 4.05
CA GLU A 36 10.55 -9.30 4.09
C GLU A 36 9.84 -8.55 5.21
N ASN A 37 10.44 -8.42 6.39
CA ASN A 37 9.85 -7.62 7.46
C ASN A 37 9.70 -6.15 7.05
N GLU A 38 10.67 -5.59 6.33
CA GLU A 38 10.57 -4.24 5.80
C GLU A 38 9.50 -4.13 4.71
N VAL A 39 9.44 -5.07 3.76
CA VAL A 39 8.38 -5.12 2.73
C VAL A 39 6.99 -5.23 3.38
N ASN A 40 6.83 -6.09 4.38
CA ASN A 40 5.61 -6.20 5.16
C ASN A 40 5.25 -4.90 5.85
N GLY A 41 6.24 -4.19 6.43
CA GLY A 41 6.02 -2.88 7.03
C GLY A 41 5.46 -1.85 6.04
N TYR A 42 5.89 -1.88 4.77
CA TYR A 42 5.34 -1.01 3.73
C TYR A 42 3.91 -1.41 3.34
N LEU A 43 3.62 -2.71 3.24
CA LEU A 43 2.34 -3.19 2.72
C LEU A 43 1.25 -3.30 3.79
N ALA A 44 1.62 -3.32 5.07
CA ALA A 44 0.71 -3.52 6.20
C ALA A 44 -0.40 -2.47 6.31
N ASN A 45 -0.20 -1.27 5.77
CA ASN A 45 -1.21 -0.20 5.83
C ASN A 45 -2.36 -0.42 4.84
N ASN A 46 -2.09 -1.07 3.71
CA ASN A 46 -3.04 -1.16 2.59
C ASN A 46 -3.51 -2.58 2.27
N TYR A 47 -2.85 -3.58 2.84
CA TYR A 47 -3.11 -4.99 2.57
C TYR A 47 -3.16 -5.80 3.85
N THR A 48 -4.05 -6.79 3.88
CA THR A 48 -4.12 -7.75 4.99
C THR A 48 -2.97 -8.75 4.87
N LEU A 49 -2.05 -8.71 5.85
CA LEU A 49 -0.91 -9.60 5.95
C LEU A 49 -1.14 -10.68 7.03
N PRO A 50 -0.60 -11.91 6.87
CA PRO A 50 0.13 -12.39 5.69
C PRO A 50 -0.81 -12.63 4.49
N PHE A 51 -0.27 -12.49 3.28
CA PHE A 51 -1.03 -12.81 2.07
C PHE A 51 -1.43 -14.30 2.05
N SER A 52 -2.66 -14.60 1.65
CA SER A 52 -3.14 -15.99 1.48
C SER A 52 -2.42 -16.72 0.34
N SER A 53 -2.08 -15.99 -0.72
CA SER A 53 -1.19 -16.42 -1.80
C SER A 53 -0.18 -15.31 -2.05
N THR A 54 1.11 -15.65 -2.07
CA THR A 54 2.17 -14.69 -2.37
C THR A 54 1.96 -14.08 -3.76
N PRO A 55 1.82 -12.74 -3.87
CA PRO A 55 1.72 -12.07 -5.17
C PRO A 55 3.06 -12.17 -5.92
N PRO A 56 3.10 -12.46 -7.23
CA PRO A 56 4.35 -12.58 -7.99
C PRO A 56 5.25 -11.34 -7.91
N LEU A 57 4.63 -10.15 -7.90
CA LEU A 57 5.36 -8.89 -7.78
C LEU A 57 6.03 -8.76 -6.41
N VAL A 58 5.31 -9.11 -5.33
CA VAL A 58 5.87 -9.07 -3.97
C VAL A 58 7.01 -10.09 -3.84
N GLU A 59 6.85 -11.30 -4.37
CA GLU A 59 7.94 -12.29 -4.40
C GLU A 59 9.19 -11.75 -5.11
N THR A 60 9.01 -11.16 -6.29
CA THR A 60 10.12 -10.62 -7.09
C THR A 60 10.86 -9.51 -6.33
N ILE A 61 10.10 -8.57 -5.76
CA ILE A 61 10.65 -7.45 -5.00
C ILE A 61 11.33 -7.93 -3.72
N SER A 62 10.72 -8.86 -2.97
CA SER A 62 11.31 -9.41 -1.76
C SER A 62 12.62 -10.14 -2.05
N THR A 63 12.68 -10.90 -3.16
CA THR A 63 13.91 -11.57 -3.62
C THR A 63 15.01 -10.57 -3.96
N GLU A 64 14.66 -9.52 -4.72
CA GLU A 64 15.59 -8.48 -5.12
C GLU A 64 16.08 -7.64 -3.93
N TYR A 65 15.18 -7.31 -3.00
CA TYR A 65 15.53 -6.54 -1.81
C TYR A 65 16.44 -7.33 -0.87
N SER A 66 16.20 -8.63 -0.73
CA SER A 66 17.08 -9.53 0.00
C SER A 66 18.50 -9.54 -0.59
N LEU A 67 18.62 -9.60 -1.91
CA LEU A 67 19.91 -9.51 -2.61
C LEU A 67 20.62 -8.18 -2.32
N ILE A 68 19.89 -7.06 -2.39
CA ILE A 68 20.45 -5.74 -2.09
C ILE A 68 21.00 -5.69 -0.66
N LYS A 69 20.25 -6.17 0.34
CA LYS A 69 20.69 -6.19 1.75
C LYS A 69 21.98 -7.01 1.93
N ILE A 70 22.06 -8.15 1.25
CA ILE A 70 23.28 -8.99 1.25
C ILE A 70 24.44 -8.20 0.65
N LEU A 71 24.27 -7.63 -0.54
CA LEU A 71 25.32 -6.91 -1.24
C LEU A 71 25.77 -5.64 -0.50
N GLU A 72 24.84 -4.89 0.11
CA GLU A 72 25.18 -3.75 0.97
C GLU A 72 26.17 -4.18 2.05
N ARG A 73 25.91 -5.30 2.74
CA ARG A 73 26.84 -5.79 3.78
C ARG A 73 28.22 -6.18 3.24
N PHE A 74 28.30 -6.72 2.02
CA PHE A 74 29.58 -7.10 1.42
C PHE A 74 30.37 -5.88 0.97
N PHE A 75 29.73 -4.91 0.34
CA PHE A 75 30.40 -3.72 -0.17
C PHE A 75 30.72 -2.71 0.95
N THR A 76 29.95 -2.62 2.03
CA THR A 76 30.26 -1.66 3.12
C THR A 76 31.47 -2.04 3.98
N GLN A 77 32.12 -3.18 3.75
CA GLN A 77 33.30 -3.60 4.51
C GLN A 77 34.59 -2.90 4.08
N GLY A 78 34.59 -2.17 2.95
CA GLY A 78 35.69 -1.32 2.51
C GLY A 78 35.40 0.17 2.69
N VAL A 79 36.39 0.95 3.13
CA VAL A 79 36.32 2.43 3.14
C VAL A 79 36.11 2.91 1.69
N ASN A 80 35.09 3.74 1.43
CA ASN A 80 34.66 4.20 0.10
C ASN A 80 34.12 3.13 -0.88
N SER A 81 33.68 1.97 -0.39
CA SER A 81 33.08 0.95 -1.26
C SER A 81 31.56 1.15 -1.41
N GLU A 82 31.15 2.37 -1.77
CA GLU A 82 29.79 2.62 -2.23
C GLU A 82 29.63 2.06 -3.64
N ASN A 83 28.79 1.04 -3.79
CA ASN A 83 28.47 0.50 -5.09
C ASN A 83 27.24 1.22 -5.65
N LYS A 84 27.46 2.10 -6.63
CA LYS A 84 26.41 2.87 -7.31
C LYS A 84 25.26 1.99 -7.80
N TRP A 85 25.56 0.80 -8.34
CA TRP A 85 24.54 -0.12 -8.84
C TRP A 85 23.63 -0.64 -7.71
N VAL A 86 24.19 -0.92 -6.52
CA VAL A 86 23.41 -1.38 -5.36
C VAL A 86 22.51 -0.25 -4.84
N SER A 87 23.03 0.98 -4.78
CA SER A 87 22.28 2.16 -4.35
C SER A 87 21.10 2.48 -5.30
N GLU A 88 21.34 2.48 -6.61
CA GLU A 88 20.30 2.71 -7.63
C GLU A 88 19.21 1.62 -7.57
N ARG A 89 19.60 0.36 -7.36
CA ARG A 89 18.64 -0.75 -7.27
C ARG A 89 17.81 -0.68 -5.99
N LYS A 90 18.43 -0.26 -4.87
CA LYS A 90 17.72 0.01 -3.61
C LYS A 90 16.69 1.10 -3.77
N GLU A 91 17.03 2.18 -4.47
CA GLU A 91 16.11 3.27 -4.75
C GLU A 91 14.96 2.81 -5.65
N TYR A 92 15.25 2.02 -6.70
CA TYR A 92 14.23 1.41 -7.55
C TYR A 92 13.23 0.58 -6.74
N VAL A 93 13.71 -0.33 -5.88
CA VAL A 93 12.85 -1.17 -5.03
C VAL A 93 11.97 -0.32 -4.11
N LYS A 94 12.55 0.70 -3.45
CA LYS A 94 11.79 1.60 -2.57
C LYS A 94 10.72 2.38 -3.32
N ASN A 95 11.07 2.92 -4.49
CA ASN A 95 10.14 3.65 -5.33
C ASN A 95 8.99 2.74 -5.81
N PHE A 96 9.29 1.49 -6.15
CA PHE A 96 8.27 0.53 -6.56
C PHE A 96 7.36 0.11 -5.39
N LEU A 97 7.91 -0.11 -4.19
CA LEU A 97 7.13 -0.34 -2.98
C LEU A 97 6.22 0.84 -2.65
N ASN A 98 6.71 2.07 -2.83
CA ASN A 98 5.89 3.27 -2.67
C ASN A 98 4.74 3.34 -3.69
N GLN A 99 4.97 2.94 -4.94
CA GLN A 99 3.91 2.89 -5.96
C GLN A 99 2.84 1.83 -5.66
N ILE A 100 3.23 0.69 -5.07
CA ILE A 100 2.27 -0.31 -4.58
C ILE A 100 1.49 0.25 -3.39
N ASN A 101 2.18 0.93 -2.48
CA ASN A 101 1.60 1.52 -1.28
C ASN A 101 0.73 2.76 -1.58
N SER A 102 0.91 3.42 -2.72
CA SER A 102 0.03 4.52 -3.17
C SER A 102 -1.16 4.02 -3.99
N GLY A 103 -1.29 2.71 -4.23
CA GLY A 103 -2.31 2.14 -5.09
C GLY A 103 -2.08 2.39 -6.59
N THR A 104 -0.95 2.99 -6.99
CA THR A 104 -0.61 3.20 -8.41
C THR A 104 -0.37 1.88 -9.13
N VAL A 105 0.19 0.90 -8.42
CA VAL A 105 0.40 -0.47 -8.90
C VAL A 105 -0.48 -1.42 -8.12
N ALA A 106 -1.41 -2.08 -8.82
CA ALA A 106 -2.25 -3.11 -8.23
C ALA A 106 -1.50 -4.44 -8.09
N LEU A 107 -1.74 -5.14 -6.99
CA LEU A 107 -1.26 -6.50 -6.78
C LEU A 107 -2.29 -7.52 -7.29
N TYR A 108 -1.80 -8.61 -7.86
CA TYR A 108 -2.60 -9.72 -8.34
C TYR A 108 -2.03 -11.06 -7.88
N THR A 109 -2.88 -12.08 -7.79
CA THR A 109 -2.49 -13.45 -7.44
C THR A 109 -1.96 -14.20 -8.66
N ASN A 110 -1.42 -15.42 -8.47
CA ASN A 110 -1.03 -16.29 -9.59
C ASN A 110 -2.19 -16.62 -10.55
N SER A 111 -3.43 -16.51 -10.10
CA SER A 111 -4.65 -16.70 -10.90
C SER A 111 -5.10 -15.44 -11.64
N LEU A 112 -4.33 -14.34 -11.54
CA LEU A 112 -4.67 -13.01 -12.05
C LEU A 112 -5.86 -12.33 -11.34
N ASP A 113 -6.23 -12.80 -10.15
CA ASP A 113 -7.23 -12.13 -9.32
C ASP A 113 -6.60 -10.91 -8.63
N LEU A 114 -7.30 -9.77 -8.67
CA LEU A 114 -6.86 -8.56 -7.99
C LEU A 114 -6.95 -8.72 -6.47
N ILE A 115 -5.90 -8.30 -5.77
CA ILE A 115 -5.89 -8.25 -4.32
C ILE A 115 -6.49 -6.93 -3.87
N ALA A 116 -7.49 -7.00 -3.00
CA ALA A 116 -8.18 -5.81 -2.51
C ALA A 116 -7.20 -4.86 -1.81
N TYR A 117 -7.12 -3.64 -2.34
CA TYR A 117 -6.41 -2.53 -1.74
C TYR A 117 -7.34 -1.84 -0.74
N GLN A 118 -6.94 -1.75 0.53
CA GLN A 118 -7.66 -1.01 1.56
C GLN A 118 -7.34 0.48 1.42
N GLY A 119 -7.84 1.07 0.32
CA GLY A 119 -7.87 2.51 0.19
C GLY A 119 -9.03 3.03 1.04
N ASP A 120 -8.72 3.81 2.08
CA ASP A 120 -9.73 4.57 2.81
C ASP A 120 -10.40 5.55 1.85
N ASP A 121 -11.49 5.11 1.23
CA ASP A 121 -12.38 5.96 0.44
C ASP A 121 -13.83 5.56 0.68
N THR A 122 -14.19 5.37 1.95
CA THR A 122 -15.57 5.68 2.36
C THR A 122 -15.68 7.19 2.47
N ILE A 123 -15.86 7.86 1.32
CA ILE A 123 -16.50 9.18 1.31
C ILE A 123 -17.92 8.95 1.80
N TYR A 124 -18.15 9.17 3.10
CA TYR A 124 -19.50 9.30 3.63
C TYR A 124 -20.10 10.56 3.04
N SER A 125 -20.78 10.43 1.90
CA SER A 125 -21.62 11.50 1.41
C SER A 125 -22.79 11.66 2.37
N ASN A 126 -22.77 12.74 3.15
CA ASN A 126 -23.87 13.18 3.98
C ASN A 126 -24.98 13.87 3.16
N THR A 127 -24.85 13.96 1.83
CA THR A 127 -25.85 14.60 0.97
C THR A 127 -27.05 13.72 0.66
N MET A 128 -27.23 12.58 1.35
CA MET A 128 -28.36 11.68 1.15
C MET A 128 -29.73 12.37 1.37
N ASN A 129 -29.74 13.52 2.06
CA ASN A 129 -30.91 14.39 2.25
C ASN A 129 -30.70 15.84 1.74
N TYR A 130 -29.67 16.11 0.94
CA TYR A 130 -29.47 17.47 0.39
C TYR A 130 -30.26 17.63 -0.92
N ASN A 131 -31.40 18.31 -0.84
CA ASN A 131 -32.08 18.83 -2.03
C ASN A 131 -31.43 20.17 -2.42
N PRO A 132 -30.71 20.26 -3.55
CA PRO A 132 -30.12 21.52 -3.99
C PRO A 132 -31.21 22.58 -4.21
N THR A 133 -31.00 23.79 -3.70
CA THR A 133 -31.93 24.94 -3.85
C THR A 133 -32.11 25.38 -5.29
N PHE A 134 -31.20 24.99 -6.19
CA PHE A 134 -31.32 25.18 -7.63
C PHE A 134 -31.37 23.82 -8.31
N THR A 135 -32.57 23.36 -8.64
CA THR A 135 -32.75 22.18 -9.48
C THR A 135 -32.65 22.61 -10.95
N MET A 136 -32.00 21.81 -11.80
CA MET A 136 -32.02 22.01 -13.27
C MET A 136 -33.36 21.53 -13.88
N LEU A 137 -34.47 21.71 -13.16
CA LEU A 137 -35.80 21.40 -13.66
C LEU A 137 -36.27 22.48 -14.63
N ASP A 138 -37.16 22.10 -15.54
CA ASP A 138 -37.86 22.99 -16.46
C ASP A 138 -38.43 24.21 -15.69
N GLU A 139 -38.35 25.42 -16.27
CA GLU A 139 -38.76 26.67 -15.61
C GLU A 139 -40.19 26.61 -15.06
N THR A 140 -41.04 25.81 -15.69
CA THR A 140 -42.44 25.62 -15.30
C THR A 140 -42.65 24.71 -14.09
N LEU A 141 -41.62 23.92 -13.74
CA LEU A 141 -41.62 22.97 -12.62
C LEU A 141 -40.80 23.47 -11.43
N GLN A 142 -40.16 24.63 -11.54
CA GLN A 142 -39.48 25.31 -10.44
C GLN A 142 -40.51 26.02 -9.55
N GLN A 143 -41.28 25.25 -8.79
CA GLN A 143 -42.17 25.79 -7.77
C GLN A 143 -41.38 26.01 -6.48
N ILE A 144 -41.36 27.27 -6.03
CA ILE A 144 -40.90 27.62 -4.70
C ILE A 144 -42.02 27.21 -3.75
N ASP A 145 -41.73 26.27 -2.86
CA ASP A 145 -42.63 25.93 -1.78
C ASP A 145 -42.78 27.14 -0.84
N PRO A 146 -43.97 27.77 -0.77
CA PRO A 146 -44.18 28.96 0.05
C PRO A 146 -44.07 28.65 1.55
N ASP A 147 -44.26 27.39 1.95
CA ASP A 147 -44.34 26.98 3.35
C ASP A 147 -42.99 26.43 3.85
N ARG A 148 -41.95 26.42 3.01
CA ARG A 148 -40.62 25.90 3.36
C ARG A 148 -40.00 26.55 4.61
N LEU A 149 -40.22 27.85 4.80
CA LEU A 149 -39.72 28.55 5.98
C LEU A 149 -40.45 28.12 7.26
N ASP A 150 -41.73 27.81 7.15
CA ASP A 150 -42.54 27.36 8.28
C ASP A 150 -42.22 25.89 8.61
N ASP A 151 -42.00 25.04 7.59
CA ASP A 151 -41.52 23.66 7.78
C ASP A 151 -40.15 23.60 8.48
N GLU A 152 -39.20 24.45 8.08
CA GLU A 152 -37.88 24.53 8.72
C GLU A 152 -37.98 25.10 10.15
N LEU A 153 -38.94 26.00 10.41
CA LEU A 153 -39.21 26.54 11.75
C LEU A 153 -39.84 25.48 12.66
N ASP A 154 -40.83 24.73 12.18
CA ASP A 154 -41.51 23.67 12.92
C ASP A 154 -40.54 22.55 13.33
N VAL A 155 -39.59 22.19 12.46
CA VAL A 155 -38.50 21.25 12.78
C VAL A 155 -37.63 21.77 13.93
N LEU A 156 -37.27 23.06 13.93
CA LEU A 156 -36.50 23.68 15.01
C LEU A 156 -37.31 23.80 16.31
N GLU A 157 -38.62 23.98 16.25
CA GLU A 157 -39.48 23.99 17.43
C GLU A 157 -39.70 22.59 18.03
N THR A 158 -39.71 21.54 17.20
CA THR A 158 -39.78 20.15 17.68
C THR A 158 -38.44 19.63 18.20
N GLU A 159 -37.32 20.03 17.61
CA GLU A 159 -35.98 19.79 18.13
C GLU A 159 -35.63 20.81 19.22
N GLY A 160 -36.30 20.70 20.38
CA GLY A 160 -36.10 21.60 21.51
C GLY A 160 -34.61 21.91 21.76
N TYR A 161 -34.25 23.19 21.58
CA TYR A 161 -32.90 23.71 21.75
C TYR A 161 -32.28 23.22 23.07
N ASN A 162 -31.26 22.36 22.98
CA ASN A 162 -30.49 21.88 24.12
C ASN A 162 -29.09 22.55 24.11
N PRO A 163 -28.87 23.63 24.88
CA PRO A 163 -27.60 24.36 24.89
C PRO A 163 -26.43 23.63 25.58
N TYR A 164 -26.51 22.31 25.76
CA TYR A 164 -25.45 21.51 26.36
C TYR A 164 -25.14 20.29 25.49
N TYR A 165 -24.61 20.55 24.29
CA TYR A 165 -23.57 19.76 23.63
C TYR A 165 -22.65 20.69 22.84
#